data_AF-W7Q6J4-F1
#
_entry.id   AF-W7Q6J4-F1
#
_cell.length_a   1.000
_cell.length_b   1.000
_cell.length_c   1.000
_cell.angle_alpha   90.00
_cell.angle_beta   90.00
_cell.angle_gamma   90.00
#
_symmetry.space_group_name_H-M   'P 1'
#
loop_
_entity.id
_entity.type
_entity.pdbx_description
1 polymer ?
#
loop_
_entity_poly.entity_id
_entity_poly.type
_entity_poly.pdbx_seq_one_letter_code
_entity_poly.pdbx_strand_id
1 'polypeptide(L)'
;MGRWKLAVISVMYRMKVGVSSFILRVLLRRIFGRMALRGLLPLVTGPLYAIWNAIITWRIMRKAKIQALGPYTIEALLQHLETDQDRLGGSAREAILHGMGELIMRNQDAHSNHVYMLSRLLDAFDINDRQLDIDWPSHRQQLSTLKEVETQWILEILTVATLLGGTWRGRPRRFLREVHEACGATLDEERLKARRQQMLKGRQNA
;
A
#
# COMPACT_ATOMS: atom_id res chain seq x y z
N MET A 1 10.57 2.29 -16.42
CA MET A 1 9.49 3.30 -16.56
C MET A 1 10.12 4.61 -17.05
N GLY A 2 9.62 5.19 -18.15
CA GLY A 2 10.30 6.32 -18.81
C GLY A 2 10.41 7.57 -17.94
N ARG A 3 11.61 8.15 -17.85
CA ARG A 3 11.95 9.40 -17.11
C ARG A 3 11.01 10.56 -17.45
N TRP A 4 10.56 10.61 -18.71
CA TRP A 4 9.56 11.56 -19.20
C TRP A 4 8.19 11.44 -18.55
N LYS A 5 7.76 10.22 -18.19
CA LYS A 5 6.47 10.00 -17.53
C LYS A 5 6.48 10.53 -16.10
N LEU A 6 7.61 10.38 -15.40
CA LEU A 6 7.81 10.95 -14.06
C LEU A 6 7.91 12.49 -14.12
N ALA A 7 8.62 13.02 -15.12
CA ALA A 7 8.69 14.46 -15.36
C ALA A 7 7.29 15.05 -15.65
N VAL A 8 6.54 14.44 -16.56
CA VAL A 8 5.15 14.83 -16.89
C VAL A 8 4.23 14.69 -15.68
N ILE A 9 4.35 13.64 -14.87
CA ILE A 9 3.56 13.52 -13.63
C ILE A 9 3.91 14.62 -12.63
N SER A 10 5.20 14.96 -12.46
CA SER A 10 5.64 16.03 -11.56
C SER A 10 5.17 17.41 -12.03
N VAL A 11 5.26 17.66 -13.35
CA VAL A 11 4.81 18.89 -13.99
C VAL A 11 3.30 18.96 -13.89
N MET A 12 2.56 17.89 -14.20
CA MET A 12 1.10 17.85 -14.15
C MET A 12 0.57 17.98 -12.71
N TYR A 13 1.31 17.50 -11.71
CA TYR A 13 1.00 17.72 -10.29
C TYR A 13 1.19 19.19 -9.88
N ARG A 14 2.30 19.84 -10.26
CA ARG A 14 2.53 21.28 -10.04
C ARG A 14 1.59 22.17 -10.86
N MET A 15 1.27 21.72 -12.07
CA MET A 15 0.41 22.40 -13.03
C MET A 15 -1.04 22.34 -12.57
N LYS A 16 -1.50 21.30 -11.88
CA LYS A 16 -2.86 21.28 -11.30
C LYS A 16 -3.08 22.43 -10.30
N VAL A 17 -2.06 22.75 -9.49
CA VAL A 17 -2.08 23.90 -8.57
C VAL A 17 -2.10 25.23 -9.35
N GLY A 18 -1.18 25.36 -10.32
CA GLY A 18 -1.05 26.59 -11.11
C GLY A 18 -2.25 26.85 -12.03
N VAL A 19 -2.79 25.81 -12.66
CA VAL A 19 -3.94 25.85 -13.56
C VAL A 19 -5.22 26.15 -12.78
N SER A 20 -5.41 25.64 -11.57
CA SER A 20 -6.55 26.06 -10.74
C SER A 20 -6.48 27.55 -10.37
N SER A 21 -5.31 28.06 -10.00
CA SER A 21 -5.10 29.50 -9.75
C SER A 21 -5.26 30.36 -11.02
N PHE A 22 -4.82 29.85 -12.16
CA PHE A 22 -4.90 30.52 -13.45
C PHE A 22 -6.34 30.54 -14.00
N ILE A 23 -7.02 29.40 -14.02
CA ILE A 23 -8.44 29.29 -14.41
C ILE A 23 -9.28 30.17 -13.50
N LEU A 24 -9.06 30.15 -12.18
CA LEU A 24 -9.80 31.00 -11.26
C LEU A 24 -9.58 32.49 -11.57
N ARG A 25 -8.32 32.91 -11.80
CA ARG A 25 -8.01 34.28 -12.25
C ARG A 25 -8.71 34.64 -13.56
N VAL A 26 -8.72 33.75 -14.54
CA VAL A 26 -9.36 33.96 -15.85
C VAL A 26 -10.89 34.05 -15.71
N LEU A 27 -11.49 33.17 -14.89
CA LEU A 27 -12.94 33.16 -14.63
C LEU A 27 -13.37 34.43 -13.89
N LEU A 28 -12.66 34.81 -12.83
CA LEU A 28 -12.93 36.05 -12.08
C LEU A 28 -12.77 37.29 -12.97
N ARG A 29 -11.75 37.32 -13.82
CA ARG A 29 -11.55 38.41 -14.79
C ARG A 29 -12.69 38.50 -15.80
N ARG A 30 -13.24 37.36 -16.22
CA ARG A 30 -14.33 37.27 -17.20
C ARG A 30 -15.69 37.63 -16.60
N ILE A 31 -15.93 37.29 -15.33
CA ILE A 31 -17.23 37.50 -14.67
C ILE A 31 -17.32 38.90 -14.04
N PHE A 32 -16.25 39.40 -13.40
CA PHE A 32 -16.30 40.62 -12.58
C PHE A 32 -15.59 41.84 -13.21
N GLY A 33 -15.00 41.69 -14.40
CA GLY A 33 -14.35 42.78 -15.13
C GLY A 33 -13.18 43.45 -14.38
N ARG A 34 -12.83 44.69 -14.78
CA ARG A 34 -11.68 45.46 -14.24
C ARG A 34 -11.75 45.73 -12.73
N MET A 35 -12.95 45.65 -12.12
CA MET A 35 -13.16 45.97 -10.70
C MET A 35 -12.64 44.86 -9.77
N ALA A 36 -12.66 43.60 -10.19
CA ALA A 36 -12.14 42.49 -9.39
C ALA A 36 -10.61 42.47 -9.26
N LEU A 37 -9.89 43.15 -10.16
CA LEU A 37 -8.42 43.13 -10.18
C LEU A 37 -7.78 43.76 -8.93
N ARG A 38 -8.42 44.77 -8.31
CA ARG A 38 -7.80 45.53 -7.21
C ARG A 38 -8.15 45.02 -5.80
N GLY A 39 -9.30 44.38 -5.60
CA GLY A 39 -9.76 43.96 -4.27
C GLY A 39 -10.12 42.48 -4.12
N LEU A 40 -10.75 41.89 -5.13
CA LEU A 40 -11.26 40.51 -5.05
C LEU A 40 -10.18 39.45 -5.30
N LEU A 41 -9.21 39.71 -6.18
CA LEU A 41 -8.14 38.75 -6.46
C LEU A 41 -7.30 38.39 -5.22
N PRO A 42 -6.82 39.35 -4.40
CA PRO A 42 -6.13 39.02 -3.15
C PRO A 42 -7.02 38.26 -2.16
N LEU A 43 -8.31 38.63 -2.08
CA LEU A 43 -9.27 38.02 -1.15
C LEU A 43 -9.57 36.55 -1.49
N VAL A 44 -9.63 36.19 -2.78
CA VAL A 44 -9.96 34.83 -3.23
C VAL A 44 -8.72 33.94 -3.34
N THR A 45 -7.55 34.51 -3.62
CA THR A 45 -6.31 33.74 -3.76
C THR A 45 -5.87 33.11 -2.43
N GLY A 46 -5.96 33.82 -1.30
CA GLY A 46 -5.63 33.29 0.02
C GLY A 46 -6.40 32.00 0.39
N PRO A 47 -7.74 32.00 0.38
CA PRO A 47 -8.56 30.81 0.61
C PRO A 47 -8.28 29.68 -0.39
N LEU A 48 -8.03 29.99 -1.67
CA LEU A 48 -7.68 28.98 -2.65
C LEU A 48 -6.38 28.24 -2.28
N TYR A 49 -5.35 28.98 -1.88
CA TYR A 49 -4.10 28.39 -1.39
C TYR A 49 -4.33 27.58 -0.12
N ALA A 50 -5.15 28.05 0.81
CA ALA A 50 -5.49 27.32 2.02
C ALA A 50 -6.19 25.98 1.71
N ILE A 51 -7.14 25.96 0.76
CA ILE A 51 -7.83 24.73 0.32
C ILE A 51 -6.84 23.73 -0.26
N TRP A 52 -5.92 24.17 -1.12
CA TRP A 52 -4.94 23.25 -1.68
C TRP A 52 -3.94 22.79 -0.61
N ASN A 53 -3.43 23.68 0.24
CA ASN A 53 -2.59 23.26 1.36
C ASN A 53 -3.30 22.23 2.25
N ALA A 54 -4.59 22.42 2.55
CA ALA A 54 -5.39 21.45 3.29
C ALA A 54 -5.50 20.09 2.55
N ILE A 55 -5.73 20.08 1.24
CA ILE A 55 -5.81 18.84 0.46
C ILE A 55 -4.45 18.13 0.38
N ILE A 56 -3.33 18.86 0.21
CA ILE A 56 -1.97 18.28 0.22
C ILE A 56 -1.70 17.67 1.59
N THR A 57 -1.88 18.45 2.65
CA THR A 57 -1.65 18.02 4.03
C THR A 57 -2.51 16.81 4.37
N TRP A 58 -3.79 16.82 4.01
CA TRP A 58 -4.67 15.67 4.19
C TRP A 58 -4.16 14.41 3.47
N ARG A 59 -3.68 14.54 2.22
CA ARG A 59 -3.10 13.42 1.47
C ARG A 59 -1.80 12.90 2.10
N ILE A 60 -0.90 13.78 2.52
CA ILE A 60 0.36 13.40 3.18
C ILE A 60 0.05 12.72 4.50
N MET A 61 -0.80 13.32 5.34
CA MET A 61 -1.19 12.79 6.64
C MET A 61 -1.84 11.40 6.51
N ARG A 62 -2.68 11.20 5.48
CA ARG A 62 -3.29 9.89 5.24
C ARG A 62 -2.27 8.82 4.86
N LYS A 63 -1.22 9.16 4.10
CA LYS A 63 -0.13 8.23 3.78
C LYS A 63 0.73 7.92 5.01
N ALA A 64 1.14 8.97 5.74
CA ALA A 64 1.92 8.84 6.96
C ALA A 64 1.19 8.00 8.01
N LYS A 65 -0.13 8.15 8.15
CA LYS A 65 -0.95 7.30 9.03
C LYS A 65 -0.86 5.81 8.69
N ILE A 66 -0.91 5.45 7.41
CA ILE A 66 -0.79 4.04 6.97
C ILE A 66 0.60 3.49 7.27
N GLN A 67 1.63 4.31 7.07
CA GLN A 67 3.01 3.95 7.37
C GLN A 67 3.24 3.78 8.88
N ALA A 68 2.65 4.64 9.71
CA ALA A 68 2.79 4.57 11.16
C ALA A 68 2.03 3.39 11.80
N LEU A 69 0.88 2.99 11.26
CA LEU A 69 0.08 1.87 11.78
C LEU A 69 0.62 0.49 11.35
N GLY A 70 1.45 0.44 10.31
CA GLY A 70 1.99 -0.80 9.78
C GLY A 70 2.78 -1.62 10.80
N PRO A 71 3.82 -1.05 11.43
CA PRO A 71 4.66 -1.77 12.38
C PRO A 71 3.87 -2.45 13.50
N TYR A 72 2.86 -1.80 14.08
CA TYR A 72 2.04 -2.40 15.14
C TYR A 72 1.31 -3.68 14.66
N THR A 73 0.72 -3.64 13.45
CA THR A 73 0.03 -4.83 12.90
C THR A 73 1.03 -5.94 12.54
N ILE A 74 2.22 -5.56 12.07
CA ILE A 74 3.27 -6.50 11.70
C ILE A 74 3.80 -7.20 12.96
N GLU A 75 4.12 -6.46 14.02
CA GLU A 75 4.60 -7.05 15.28
C GLU A 75 3.52 -7.94 15.92
N ALA A 76 2.26 -7.50 15.96
CA ALA A 76 1.19 -8.34 16.46
C ALA A 76 1.08 -9.65 15.66
N LEU A 77 1.14 -9.58 14.32
CA LEU A 77 1.08 -10.77 13.47
C LEU A 77 2.29 -11.69 13.70
N LEU A 78 3.49 -11.14 13.83
CA LEU A 78 4.71 -11.93 14.04
C LEU A 78 4.76 -12.57 15.43
N GLN A 79 4.27 -11.92 16.47
CA GLN A 79 4.18 -12.53 17.80
C GLN A 79 3.28 -13.78 17.79
N HIS A 80 2.18 -13.74 17.04
CA HIS A 80 1.33 -14.92 16.87
C HIS A 80 2.03 -15.98 16.02
N LEU A 81 2.76 -15.56 14.99
CA LEU A 81 3.54 -16.47 14.12
C LEU A 81 4.64 -17.20 14.88
N GLU A 82 5.39 -16.51 15.74
CA GLU A 82 6.47 -17.07 16.57
C GLU A 82 5.94 -18.18 17.51
N THR A 83 4.72 -18.00 18.03
CA THR A 83 4.08 -19.01 18.89
C THR A 83 3.74 -20.29 18.13
N ASP A 84 3.40 -20.19 16.84
CA ASP A 84 3.04 -21.31 15.97
C ASP A 84 4.16 -21.69 14.98
N GLN A 85 5.39 -21.17 15.16
CA GLN A 85 6.46 -21.29 14.18
C GLN A 85 6.90 -22.74 13.94
N ASP A 86 6.83 -23.59 14.97
CA ASP A 86 7.13 -25.02 14.88
C ASP A 86 6.15 -25.78 13.98
N ARG A 87 4.98 -25.20 13.70
CA ARG A 87 3.96 -25.77 12.81
C ARG A 87 4.20 -25.42 11.34
N LEU A 88 5.09 -24.46 11.07
CA LEU A 88 5.47 -24.03 9.73
C LEU A 88 6.72 -24.77 9.26
N GLY A 89 6.55 -25.65 8.26
CA GLY A 89 7.66 -26.29 7.58
C GLY A 89 8.50 -25.31 6.75
N GLY A 90 9.70 -25.74 6.36
CA GLY A 90 10.64 -24.92 5.56
C GLY A 90 10.02 -24.41 4.25
N SER A 91 9.29 -25.25 3.53
CA SER A 91 8.64 -24.87 2.26
C SER A 91 7.60 -23.76 2.44
N ALA A 92 6.86 -23.74 3.55
CA ALA A 92 5.91 -22.67 3.84
C ALA A 92 6.60 -21.34 4.15
N ARG A 93 7.71 -21.38 4.91
CA ARG A 93 8.54 -20.20 5.21
C ARG A 93 9.13 -19.58 3.94
N GLU A 94 9.68 -20.42 3.06
CA GLU A 94 10.18 -19.98 1.75
C GLU A 94 9.05 -19.39 0.89
N ALA A 95 7.90 -20.06 0.80
CA ALA A 95 6.76 -19.56 0.04
C ALA A 95 6.28 -18.18 0.54
N ILE A 96 6.30 -17.94 1.86
CA ILE A 96 6.00 -16.62 2.45
C ILE A 96 7.00 -15.57 1.96
N LEU A 97 8.30 -15.85 2.06
CA LEU A 97 9.35 -14.89 1.69
C LEU A 97 9.34 -14.59 0.19
N HIS A 98 9.21 -15.61 -0.66
CA HIS A 98 9.12 -15.45 -2.11
C HIS A 98 7.85 -14.72 -2.52
N GLY A 99 6.72 -14.99 -1.85
CA GLY A 99 5.46 -14.26 -2.05
C GLY A 99 5.57 -12.78 -1.65
N MET A 100 6.26 -12.48 -0.54
CA MET A 100 6.56 -11.11 -0.13
C MET A 100 7.45 -10.38 -1.14
N GLY A 101 8.51 -11.04 -1.60
CA GLY A 101 9.40 -10.49 -2.63
C GLY A 101 8.65 -10.19 -3.93
N GLU A 102 7.84 -11.13 -4.41
CA GLU A 102 7.04 -10.95 -5.62
C GLU A 102 6.02 -9.82 -5.46
N LEU A 103 5.37 -9.69 -4.30
CA LEU A 103 4.45 -8.59 -4.01
C LEU A 103 5.16 -7.22 -4.12
N ILE A 104 6.36 -7.12 -3.56
CA ILE A 104 7.19 -5.90 -3.62
C ILE A 104 7.58 -5.60 -5.07
N MET A 105 8.07 -6.60 -5.80
CA MET A 105 8.48 -6.46 -7.21
C MET A 105 7.32 -6.04 -8.12
N ARG A 106 6.14 -6.63 -7.94
CA ARG A 106 4.92 -6.28 -8.70
C ARG A 106 4.43 -4.86 -8.42
N ASN A 107 4.53 -4.41 -7.16
CA ASN A 107 4.13 -3.07 -6.79
C ASN A 107 5.04 -1.99 -7.39
N GLN A 108 6.27 -2.33 -7.79
CA GLN A 108 7.27 -1.42 -8.37
C GLN A 108 7.65 -0.24 -7.46
N ASP A 109 7.21 -0.27 -6.21
CA ASP A 109 7.51 0.68 -5.15
C ASP A 109 7.53 -0.10 -3.84
N ALA A 110 8.68 -0.11 -3.17
CA ALA A 110 8.87 -0.82 -1.91
C ALA A 110 8.30 0.03 -0.78
N HIS A 111 7.01 -0.17 -0.48
CA HIS A 111 6.36 0.52 0.63
C HIS A 111 7.10 0.19 1.94
N SER A 112 7.36 1.18 2.79
CA SER A 112 8.16 0.97 4.01
C SER A 112 7.64 -0.17 4.89
N ASN A 113 6.32 -0.33 4.99
CA ASN A 113 5.71 -1.46 5.70
C ASN A 113 6.03 -2.83 5.08
N HIS A 114 6.18 -2.95 3.76
CA HIS A 114 6.57 -4.20 3.12
C HIS A 114 8.03 -4.54 3.39
N VAL A 115 8.91 -3.54 3.31
CA VAL A 115 10.33 -3.69 3.64
C VAL A 115 10.48 -4.10 5.10
N TYR A 116 9.77 -3.42 6.00
CA TYR A 116 9.76 -3.75 7.43
C TYR A 116 9.26 -5.17 7.67
N MET A 117 8.10 -5.53 7.11
CA MET A 117 7.53 -6.87 7.26
C MET A 117 8.47 -7.96 6.73
N LEU A 118 9.09 -7.75 5.57
CA LEU A 118 10.06 -8.68 5.01
C LEU A 118 11.27 -8.83 5.94
N SER A 119 11.86 -7.72 6.42
CA SER A 119 13.01 -7.80 7.34
C SER A 119 12.68 -8.57 8.62
N ARG A 120 11.49 -8.35 9.20
CA ARG A 120 11.09 -9.04 10.42
C ARG A 120 10.79 -10.53 10.17
N LEU A 121 10.27 -10.90 9.00
CA LEU A 121 10.09 -12.30 8.63
C LEU A 121 11.43 -13.02 8.40
N LEU A 122 12.44 -12.33 7.85
CA LEU A 122 13.79 -12.88 7.72
C LEU A 122 14.41 -13.16 9.08
N ASP A 123 14.30 -12.19 10.00
CA ASP A 123 14.75 -12.35 11.38
C ASP A 123 14.02 -13.52 12.06
N ALA A 124 12.69 -13.57 11.95
CA ALA A 124 11.88 -14.61 12.58
C ALA A 124 12.21 -16.01 12.05
N PHE A 125 12.50 -16.15 10.75
CA PHE A 125 12.82 -17.44 10.15
C PHE A 125 14.31 -17.82 10.20
N ASP A 126 15.17 -16.95 10.73
CA ASP A 126 16.63 -17.12 10.77
C ASP A 126 17.23 -17.36 9.37
N ILE A 127 16.74 -16.63 8.36
CA ILE A 127 17.16 -16.76 6.96
C ILE A 127 18.04 -15.57 6.58
N ASN A 128 19.25 -15.85 6.09
CA ASN A 128 20.16 -14.82 5.59
C ASN A 128 19.62 -14.16 4.31
N ASP A 129 19.55 -12.83 4.32
CA ASP A 129 19.03 -11.96 3.24
C ASP A 129 19.69 -12.21 1.86
N ARG A 130 20.97 -12.59 1.84
CA ARG A 130 21.78 -12.81 0.62
C ARG A 130 21.41 -14.04 -0.20
N GLN A 131 20.44 -14.85 0.24
CA GLN A 131 20.07 -16.11 -0.43
C GLN A 131 18.72 -16.06 -1.17
N LEU A 132 18.00 -14.94 -1.11
CA LEU A 132 16.67 -14.83 -1.73
C LEU A 132 16.75 -14.48 -3.22
N ASP A 133 16.78 -15.52 -4.06
CA ASP A 133 16.44 -15.41 -5.48
C ASP A 133 14.93 -15.64 -5.66
N ILE A 134 14.18 -14.59 -6.05
CA ILE A 134 12.71 -14.63 -6.04
C ILE A 134 12.17 -15.50 -7.18
N ASP A 135 11.95 -16.78 -6.90
CA ASP A 135 11.26 -17.72 -7.79
C ASP A 135 9.80 -18.01 -7.35
N TRP A 136 8.93 -17.00 -7.45
CA TRP A 136 7.52 -17.16 -7.09
C TRP A 136 6.76 -18.24 -7.90
N PRO A 137 6.94 -18.37 -9.23
CA PRO A 137 6.21 -19.38 -10.00
C PRO A 137 6.39 -20.81 -9.47
N SER A 138 7.60 -21.19 -9.07
CA SER A 138 7.89 -22.52 -8.52
C SER A 138 7.23 -22.72 -7.15
N HIS A 139 7.40 -21.78 -6.22
CA HIS A 139 6.78 -21.86 -4.90
C HIS A 139 5.25 -21.81 -4.96
N ARG A 140 4.68 -21.07 -5.93
CA ARG A 140 3.23 -21.01 -6.14
C ARG A 140 2.64 -22.39 -6.46
N GLN A 141 3.35 -23.23 -7.22
CA GLN A 141 2.86 -24.57 -7.55
C GLN A 141 2.83 -25.49 -6.32
N GLN A 142 3.73 -25.26 -5.35
CA GLN A 142 3.82 -26.04 -4.12
C GLN A 142 2.74 -25.67 -3.10
N LEU A 143 2.08 -24.50 -3.23
CA LEU A 143 1.06 -24.04 -2.29
C LEU A 143 -0.12 -25.01 -2.11
N SER A 144 -0.47 -25.78 -3.14
CA SER A 144 -1.55 -26.77 -3.07
C SER A 144 -1.21 -28.01 -2.23
N THR A 145 0.07 -28.22 -1.92
CA THR A 145 0.57 -29.37 -1.17
C THR A 145 0.80 -29.07 0.31
N LEU A 146 0.61 -27.81 0.72
CA LEU A 146 0.82 -27.37 2.09
C LEU A 146 -0.29 -27.85 3.02
N LYS A 147 0.05 -27.96 4.31
CA LYS A 147 -0.94 -28.26 5.34
C LYS A 147 -1.93 -27.11 5.48
N GLU A 148 -3.10 -27.40 6.04
CA GLU A 148 -4.14 -26.40 6.25
C GLU A 148 -3.66 -25.23 7.12
N VAL A 149 -2.91 -25.52 8.18
CA VAL A 149 -2.32 -24.50 9.08
C VAL A 149 -1.31 -23.61 8.34
N GLU A 150 -0.45 -24.19 7.50
CA GLU A 150 0.54 -23.46 6.70
C GLU A 150 -0.14 -22.57 5.66
N THR A 151 -1.19 -23.08 5.02
CA THR A 151 -2.01 -22.35 4.05
C THR A 151 -2.68 -21.14 4.70
N GLN A 152 -3.24 -21.30 5.90
CA GLN A 152 -3.84 -20.21 6.65
C GLN A 152 -2.82 -19.09 6.94
N TRP A 153 -1.62 -19.45 7.40
CA TRP A 153 -0.55 -18.49 7.67
C TRP A 153 -0.09 -17.74 6.41
N ILE A 154 0.11 -18.45 5.29
CA ILE A 154 0.48 -17.81 4.02
C ILE A 154 -0.59 -16.81 3.58
N LEU A 155 -1.86 -17.24 3.58
CA LEU A 155 -2.96 -16.39 3.17
C LEU A 155 -3.08 -15.17 4.09
N GLU A 156 -2.91 -15.35 5.40
CA GLU A 156 -2.96 -14.25 6.35
C GLU A 156 -1.82 -13.25 6.16
N ILE A 157 -0.58 -13.72 6.12
CA ILE A 157 0.62 -12.88 5.99
C ILE A 157 0.57 -12.10 4.67
N LEU A 158 0.32 -12.77 3.55
CA LEU A 158 0.25 -12.12 2.24
C LEU A 158 -0.96 -11.19 2.11
N THR A 159 -2.07 -11.50 2.79
CA THR A 159 -3.22 -10.58 2.89
C THR A 159 -2.83 -9.31 3.64
N VAL A 160 -2.26 -9.44 4.85
CA VAL A 160 -1.86 -8.30 5.67
C VAL A 160 -0.84 -7.44 4.93
N ALA A 161 0.17 -8.06 4.32
CA ALA A 161 1.14 -7.36 3.48
C ALA A 161 0.45 -6.57 2.36
N THR A 162 -0.46 -7.20 1.62
CA THR A 162 -1.22 -6.54 0.54
C THR A 162 -2.04 -5.34 1.04
N LEU A 163 -2.62 -5.43 2.23
CA LEU A 163 -3.39 -4.35 2.83
C LEU A 163 -2.53 -3.16 3.28
N LEU A 164 -1.30 -3.44 3.76
CA LEU A 164 -0.35 -2.44 4.24
C LEU A 164 0.35 -1.64 3.14
N GLY A 165 0.32 -2.10 1.89
CA GLY A 165 0.99 -1.49 0.73
C GLY A 165 0.39 -0.18 0.20
N GLY A 166 -0.41 0.55 0.99
CA GLY A 166 -0.99 1.84 0.61
C GLY A 166 -2.16 1.74 -0.38
N THR A 167 -2.01 1.08 -1.54
CA THR A 167 -3.10 0.81 -2.50
C THR A 167 -3.29 -0.69 -2.68
N TRP A 168 -4.51 -1.20 -2.44
CA TRP A 168 -4.81 -2.63 -2.66
C TRP A 168 -5.34 -2.92 -4.08
N ARG A 169 -5.73 -1.90 -4.85
CA ARG A 169 -6.34 -2.07 -6.18
C ARG A 169 -5.28 -2.40 -7.24
N GLY A 170 -5.66 -3.15 -8.27
CA GLY A 170 -4.81 -3.44 -9.42
C GLY A 170 -3.92 -4.66 -9.19
N ARG A 171 -2.59 -4.47 -9.27
CA ARG A 171 -1.60 -5.55 -9.15
C ARG A 171 -1.63 -6.28 -7.80
N PRO A 172 -1.66 -5.61 -6.63
CA PRO A 172 -1.72 -6.30 -5.35
C PRO A 172 -2.97 -7.18 -5.19
N ARG A 173 -4.15 -6.71 -5.63
CA ARG A 173 -5.38 -7.52 -5.65
C ARG A 173 -5.26 -8.74 -6.56
N ARG A 174 -4.64 -8.59 -7.73
CA ARG A 174 -4.44 -9.73 -8.65
C ARG A 174 -3.49 -10.76 -8.03
N PHE A 175 -2.39 -10.32 -7.44
CA PHE A 175 -1.48 -11.19 -6.69
C PHE A 175 -2.21 -11.96 -5.59
N LEU A 176 -2.99 -11.27 -4.75
CA LEU A 176 -3.69 -11.93 -3.65
C LEU A 176 -4.73 -12.95 -4.14
N ARG A 177 -5.39 -12.67 -5.27
CA ARG A 177 -6.29 -13.63 -5.93
C ARG A 177 -5.53 -14.86 -6.43
N GLU A 178 -4.38 -14.68 -7.08
CA GLU A 178 -3.55 -15.78 -7.57
C GLU A 178 -3.03 -16.69 -6.45
N VAL A 179 -2.75 -16.12 -5.27
CA VAL A 179 -2.39 -16.86 -4.05
C VAL A 179 -3.58 -17.67 -3.54
N HIS A 180 -4.75 -17.03 -3.38
CA HIS A 180 -5.96 -17.73 -2.92
C HIS A 180 -6.32 -18.89 -3.85
N GLU A 181 -6.31 -18.65 -5.16
CA GLU A 181 -6.56 -19.69 -6.17
C GLU A 181 -5.53 -20.84 -6.08
N ALA A 182 -4.25 -20.54 -5.84
CA ALA A 182 -3.21 -21.57 -5.71
C ALA A 182 -3.36 -22.41 -4.43
N CYS A 183 -3.92 -21.83 -3.38
CA CYS A 183 -4.27 -22.52 -2.13
C CYS A 183 -5.65 -23.21 -2.19
N GLY A 184 -6.38 -23.14 -3.32
CA GLY A 184 -7.74 -23.68 -3.43
C GLY A 184 -8.82 -22.90 -2.67
N ALA A 185 -8.51 -21.67 -2.24
CA ALA A 185 -9.41 -20.78 -1.52
C ALA A 185 -10.04 -19.72 -2.43
N THR A 186 -11.19 -19.19 -2.04
CA THR A 186 -11.82 -18.05 -2.72
C THR A 186 -11.55 -16.74 -2.00
N LEU A 187 -11.27 -15.69 -2.76
CA LEU A 187 -10.99 -14.36 -2.22
C LEU A 187 -12.30 -13.63 -1.90
N ASP A 188 -12.62 -13.47 -0.61
CA ASP A 188 -13.72 -12.60 -0.18
C ASP A 188 -13.26 -11.13 -0.16
N GLU A 189 -13.59 -10.41 -1.23
CA GLU A 189 -13.21 -9.02 -1.40
C GLU A 189 -13.95 -8.05 -0.47
N GLU A 190 -15.16 -8.38 -0.01
CA GLU A 190 -15.92 -7.53 0.91
C GLU A 190 -15.33 -7.60 2.32
N ARG A 191 -14.98 -8.81 2.78
CA ARG A 191 -14.28 -8.99 4.06
C ARG A 191 -12.92 -8.30 4.07
N LEU A 192 -12.19 -8.31 2.96
CA LEU A 192 -10.92 -7.59 2.84
C LEU A 192 -11.09 -6.07 2.91
N LYS A 193 -12.12 -5.50 2.27
CA LYS A 193 -12.45 -4.08 2.40
C LYS A 193 -12.77 -3.72 3.84
N ALA A 194 -13.56 -4.55 4.53
CA ALA A 194 -13.91 -4.34 5.93
C ALA A 194 -12.68 -4.39 6.85
N ARG A 195 -11.82 -5.42 6.73
CA ARG A 195 -10.58 -5.58 7.50
C ARG A 195 -9.65 -4.38 7.31
N ARG A 196 -9.52 -3.90 6.08
CA ARG A 196 -8.75 -2.69 5.78
C ARG A 196 -9.33 -1.44 6.44
N GLN A 197 -10.65 -1.25 6.41
CA GLN A 197 -11.28 -0.10 7.04
C GLN A 197 -11.09 -0.12 8.57
N GLN A 198 -11.17 -1.29 9.19
CA GLN A 198 -10.91 -1.48 10.61
C GLN A 198 -9.45 -1.12 10.97
N MET A 199 -8.47 -1.65 10.23
CA MET A 199 -7.06 -1.28 10.39
C MET A 199 -6.83 0.23 10.27
N LEU A 200 -7.40 0.88 9.25
CA LEU A 200 -7.25 2.33 9.04
C LEU A 200 -7.92 3.19 10.12
N LYS A 201 -8.95 2.65 10.78
CA LYS A 201 -9.64 3.29 11.90
C LYS A 201 -8.94 3.05 13.25
N GLY A 202 -7.90 2.21 13.31
CA GLY A 202 -7.23 1.85 14.56
C GLY A 202 -8.11 1.04 15.51
N ARG A 203 -9.19 0.43 14.99
CA ARG A 203 -10.04 -0.49 15.75
C ARG A 203 -9.60 -1.90 15.39
N GLN A 204 -8.75 -2.48 16.21
CA GLN A 204 -8.62 -3.93 16.29
C GLN A 204 -9.33 -4.35 17.57
N ASN A 205 -10.40 -5.12 17.43
CA ASN A 205 -10.86 -5.92 18.56
C ASN A 205 -9.74 -6.92 18.85
N ALA A 206 -9.38 -6.99 20.13
CA ALA A 206 -8.59 -8.06 20.72
C ALA A 206 -9.20 -9.43 20.41
#